data_AF-A0A8T4XW18-F1
#
_entry.id   AF-A0A8T4XW18-F1
#
_cell.length_a   1.000
_cell.length_b   1.000
_cell.length_c   1.000
_cell.angle_alpha   90.00
_cell.angle_beta   90.00
_cell.angle_gamma   90.00
#
_symmetry.space_group_name_H-M   'P 1'
#
loop_
_entity.id
_entity.type
_entity.pdbx_description
1 polymer ?
#
loop_
_entity_poly.entity_id
_entity_poly.type
_entity_poly.pdbx_seq_one_letter_code
_entity_poly.pdbx_strand_id
1 'polypeptide(L)'
;VRIVNRGSSPAYDVYLIFLNMPPGVSLEKQIFYIPKIDAGNSILAETNAYGNPNAPYKGALTAVAMISFKDSYGYSRRYNATFLVNVKGRIEFKLLELSVVPTPAYKGARITISGLLLNIGKETAKHVSVYLKECEELRPKHESGQYLGNVDPDAQMPFILEAEVRTDIGSYTLFIEADYMDEYGGIYHQIFEAKFEVGEPPKPPQPSLEEVLYRVAPIAIATAFMIVMGYMILRYVRRMKLRS
;
A
#
# COMPACT_ATOMS: atom_id res chain seq x y z
N VAL A 1 -33.76 11.68 -0.77
CA VAL A 1 -34.79 11.39 0.27
C VAL A 1 -36.14 11.17 -0.40
N ARG A 2 -36.87 10.11 -0.03
CA ARG A 2 -38.24 9.84 -0.55
C ARG A 2 -39.28 10.41 0.42
N ILE A 3 -40.16 11.26 -0.08
CA ILE A 3 -41.28 11.85 0.66
C ILE A 3 -42.56 11.12 0.23
N VAL A 4 -43.36 10.65 1.18
CA VAL A 4 -44.59 9.89 0.91
C VAL A 4 -45.77 10.57 1.56
N ASN A 5 -46.82 10.88 0.79
CA ASN A 5 -48.08 11.33 1.36
C ASN A 5 -48.90 10.10 1.78
N ARG A 6 -48.93 9.81 3.09
CA ARG A 6 -49.73 8.72 3.68
C ARG A 6 -51.16 9.15 4.06
N GLY A 7 -51.53 10.40 3.80
CA GLY A 7 -52.87 10.92 4.08
C GLY A 7 -53.91 10.46 3.06
N SER A 8 -55.19 10.67 3.39
CA SER A 8 -56.34 10.35 2.54
C SER A 8 -56.68 11.45 1.53
N SER A 9 -55.91 12.53 1.46
CA SER A 9 -56.15 13.67 0.58
C SER A 9 -54.82 14.25 0.06
N PRO A 10 -54.84 15.01 -1.05
CA PRO A 10 -53.63 15.61 -1.59
C PRO A 10 -53.00 16.63 -0.63
N ALA A 11 -51.67 16.69 -0.63
CA ALA A 11 -50.90 17.76 0.00
C ALA A 11 -50.46 18.77 -1.07
N TYR A 12 -50.61 20.06 -0.79
CA TYR A 12 -50.29 21.16 -1.69
C TYR A 12 -49.15 22.01 -1.14
N ASP A 13 -48.46 22.75 -2.01
CA ASP A 13 -47.37 23.66 -1.65
C ASP A 13 -46.37 23.02 -0.67
N VAL A 14 -45.88 21.82 -1.02
CA VAL A 14 -45.03 21.03 -0.14
C VAL A 14 -43.60 21.56 -0.22
N TYR A 15 -43.06 21.98 0.92
CA TYR A 15 -41.67 22.37 1.10
C TYR A 15 -40.95 21.33 1.95
N LEU A 16 -39.87 20.75 1.42
CA LEU A 16 -38.88 20.02 2.22
C LEU A 16 -37.68 20.93 2.43
N ILE A 17 -37.31 21.16 3.69
CA ILE A 17 -36.21 22.03 4.09
C ILE A 17 -35.28 21.22 4.98
N PHE A 18 -34.03 21.02 4.58
CA PHE A 18 -33.01 20.48 5.46
C PHE A 18 -32.57 21.57 6.45
N LEU A 19 -32.97 21.44 7.71
CA LEU A 19 -32.77 22.47 8.75
C LEU A 19 -31.38 22.41 9.37
N ASN A 20 -30.89 21.20 9.67
CA ASN A 20 -29.59 21.00 10.27
C ASN A 20 -28.92 19.75 9.69
N MET A 21 -27.65 19.91 9.32
CA MET A 21 -26.78 18.84 8.87
C MET A 21 -25.64 18.66 9.88
N PRO A 22 -25.11 17.43 10.04
CA PRO A 22 -23.98 17.19 10.91
C PRO A 22 -22.77 18.07 10.54
N PRO A 23 -21.94 18.48 11.51
CA PRO A 23 -20.74 19.27 11.24
C PRO A 23 -19.84 18.60 10.19
N GLY A 24 -19.39 19.38 9.22
CA GLY A 24 -18.57 18.87 8.11
C GLY A 24 -19.38 18.25 6.97
N VAL A 25 -20.71 18.22 7.02
CA VAL A 25 -21.56 17.85 5.87
C VAL A 25 -22.26 19.07 5.33
N SER A 26 -22.16 19.29 4.02
CA SER A 26 -22.94 20.31 3.30
C SER A 26 -23.81 19.66 2.22
N LEU A 27 -24.91 20.34 1.88
CA LEU A 27 -25.79 19.94 0.78
C LEU A 27 -25.75 21.02 -0.28
N GLU A 28 -25.73 20.62 -1.54
CA GLU A 28 -25.83 21.54 -2.68
C GLU A 28 -27.16 22.29 -2.68
N LYS A 29 -28.25 21.57 -2.35
CA LYS A 29 -29.61 22.10 -2.29
C LYS A 29 -30.29 21.67 -1.01
N GLN A 30 -30.72 22.65 -0.21
CA GLN A 30 -31.36 22.41 1.08
C GLN A 30 -32.89 22.55 1.07
N ILE A 31 -33.44 23.24 0.06
CA ILE A 31 -34.88 23.54 -0.04
C ILE A 31 -35.44 22.96 -1.32
N PHE A 32 -36.54 22.20 -1.20
CA PHE A 32 -37.27 21.61 -2.30
C PHE A 32 -38.71 22.05 -2.24
N TYR A 33 -39.21 22.58 -3.35
CA TYR A 33 -40.60 22.91 -3.54
C TYR A 33 -41.26 21.88 -4.45
N ILE A 34 -42.40 21.36 -4.00
CA ILE A 34 -43.17 20.33 -4.66
C ILE A 34 -44.62 20.83 -4.67
N PRO A 35 -45.19 21.18 -5.85
CA PRO A 35 -46.50 21.82 -5.91
C PRO A 35 -47.63 20.97 -5.32
N LYS A 36 -47.58 19.65 -5.53
CA LYS A 36 -48.63 18.72 -5.11
C LYS A 36 -48.08 17.30 -4.93
N ILE A 37 -48.57 16.60 -3.91
CA ILE A 37 -48.41 15.15 -3.76
C ILE A 37 -49.78 14.53 -3.50
N ASP A 38 -50.28 13.74 -4.45
CA ASP A 38 -51.57 13.04 -4.28
C ASP A 38 -51.52 12.03 -3.12
N ALA A 39 -52.71 11.66 -2.62
CA ALA A 39 -52.85 10.68 -1.56
C ALA A 39 -52.22 9.33 -1.97
N GLY A 40 -51.38 8.75 -1.10
CA GLY A 40 -50.67 7.50 -1.35
C GLY A 40 -49.43 7.63 -2.25
N ASN A 41 -49.23 8.77 -2.93
CA ASN A 41 -48.10 8.96 -3.84
C ASN A 41 -46.82 9.39 -3.11
N SER A 42 -45.69 9.23 -3.79
CA SER A 42 -44.37 9.62 -3.29
C SER A 42 -43.56 10.38 -4.33
N ILE A 43 -42.72 11.29 -3.85
CA ILE A 43 -41.74 12.02 -4.67
C ILE A 43 -40.34 11.77 -4.13
N LEU A 44 -39.37 11.73 -5.04
CA LEU A 44 -37.96 11.63 -4.72
C LEU A 44 -37.31 13.02 -4.82
N ALA A 45 -36.70 13.46 -3.73
CA ALA A 45 -35.91 14.68 -3.67
C ALA A 45 -34.42 14.32 -3.57
N GLU A 46 -33.62 14.74 -4.55
CA GLU A 46 -32.20 14.41 -4.66
C GLU A 46 -31.33 15.67 -4.61
N THR A 47 -30.19 15.57 -3.94
CA THR A 47 -29.15 16.60 -3.88
C THR A 47 -27.81 15.95 -3.60
N ASN A 48 -26.74 16.55 -4.12
CA ASN A 48 -25.39 16.15 -3.77
C ASN A 48 -25.06 16.60 -2.33
N ALA A 49 -24.45 15.68 -1.59
CA ALA A 49 -23.91 15.93 -0.26
C ALA A 49 -22.39 15.89 -0.30
N TYR A 50 -21.73 16.83 0.36
CA TYR A 50 -20.28 16.90 0.44
C TYR A 50 -19.85 16.76 1.89
N GLY A 51 -18.91 15.86 2.15
CA GLY A 51 -18.27 15.69 3.44
C GLY A 51 -16.90 16.38 3.45
N ASN A 52 -16.58 17.08 4.53
CA ASN A 52 -15.23 17.56 4.81
C ASN A 52 -14.34 16.33 5.06
N PRO A 53 -13.29 16.08 4.26
CA PRO A 53 -12.43 14.92 4.42
C PRO A 53 -11.66 14.93 5.76
N ASN A 54 -11.54 16.10 6.40
CA ASN A 54 -10.89 16.29 7.69
C ASN A 54 -11.87 16.38 8.87
N ALA A 55 -13.15 16.04 8.67
CA ALA A 55 -14.13 16.05 9.77
C ALA A 55 -13.70 15.06 10.87
N PRO A 56 -13.72 15.46 12.16
CA PRO A 56 -13.35 14.56 13.25
C PRO A 56 -14.46 13.56 13.61
N TYR A 57 -15.66 13.72 13.03
CA TYR A 57 -16.84 12.92 13.33
C TYR A 57 -17.10 11.89 12.23
N LYS A 58 -17.49 10.68 12.61
CA LYS A 58 -17.83 9.58 11.69
C LYS A 58 -19.03 8.79 12.17
N GLY A 59 -19.52 7.90 11.30
CA GLY A 59 -20.63 7.01 11.57
C GLY A 59 -21.98 7.67 11.33
N ALA A 60 -23.02 7.08 11.92
CA ALA A 60 -24.39 7.54 11.76
C ALA A 60 -24.64 8.82 12.59
N LEU A 61 -24.62 9.96 11.91
CA LEU A 61 -24.90 11.27 12.50
C LEU A 61 -26.33 11.68 12.23
N THR A 62 -26.93 12.41 13.16
CA THR A 62 -28.33 12.82 13.08
C THR A 62 -28.48 14.15 12.33
N ALA A 63 -29.42 14.20 11.39
CA ALA A 63 -29.82 15.38 10.64
C ALA A 63 -31.33 15.63 10.79
N VAL A 64 -31.74 16.88 10.56
CA VAL A 64 -33.14 17.29 10.72
C VAL A 64 -33.64 17.95 9.45
N ALA A 65 -34.78 17.49 8.96
CA ALA A 65 -35.53 18.13 7.90
C ALA A 65 -36.91 18.58 8.41
N MET A 66 -37.42 19.66 7.84
CA MET A 66 -38.78 20.13 8.04
C MET A 66 -39.57 19.93 6.76
N ILE A 67 -40.78 19.43 6.90
CA ILE A 67 -41.77 19.30 5.85
C ILE A 67 -42.90 20.27 6.18
N SER A 68 -43.15 21.24 5.31
CA SER A 68 -44.29 22.16 5.40
C SER A 68 -45.21 21.94 4.22
N PHE A 69 -46.52 21.91 4.42
CA PHE A 69 -47.48 21.76 3.32
C PHE A 69 -48.84 22.36 3.69
N LYS A 70 -49.69 22.58 2.70
CA LYS A 70 -51.12 22.89 2.90
C LYS A 70 -51.95 21.63 2.73
N ASP A 71 -52.83 21.38 3.70
CA ASP A 71 -53.83 20.31 3.57
C ASP A 71 -54.97 20.71 2.62
N SER A 72 -55.89 19.78 2.36
CA SER A 72 -57.04 19.98 1.46
C SER A 72 -58.01 21.08 1.92
N TYR A 73 -57.94 21.50 3.18
CA TYR A 73 -58.73 22.60 3.73
C TYR A 73 -57.97 23.94 3.69
N GLY A 74 -56.74 23.94 3.15
CA GLY A 74 -55.88 25.11 3.03
C GLY A 74 -55.07 25.42 4.29
N TYR A 75 -55.15 24.60 5.35
CA TYR A 75 -54.37 24.84 6.56
C TYR A 75 -52.92 24.43 6.36
N SER A 76 -52.01 25.30 6.80
CA SER A 76 -50.58 25.00 6.81
C SER A 76 -50.23 24.03 7.94
N ARG A 77 -49.56 22.94 7.59
CA ARG A 77 -49.04 21.92 8.49
C ARG A 77 -47.52 21.89 8.40
N ARG A 78 -46.85 21.61 9.52
CA ARG A 78 -45.39 21.49 9.61
C ARG A 78 -45.01 20.28 10.45
N TYR A 79 -44.02 19.54 9.97
CA TYR A 79 -43.50 18.36 10.64
C TYR A 79 -41.98 18.36 10.55
N ASN A 80 -41.32 18.12 11.68
CA ASN A 80 -39.89 17.87 11.68
C ASN A 80 -39.64 16.37 11.62
N ALA A 81 -38.75 15.97 10.75
CA ALA A 81 -38.33 14.60 10.55
C ALA A 81 -36.82 14.51 10.81
N THR A 82 -36.44 13.57 11.66
CA THR A 82 -35.05 13.24 11.92
C THR A 82 -34.63 12.10 10.99
N PHE A 83 -33.44 12.21 10.41
CA PHE A 83 -32.86 11.17 9.57
C PHE A 83 -31.36 11.01 9.86
N LEU A 84 -30.80 9.87 9.48
CA LEU A 84 -29.39 9.57 9.70
C LEU A 84 -28.60 9.84 8.42
N VAL A 85 -27.43 10.44 8.61
CA VAL A 85 -26.40 10.66 7.58
C VAL A 85 -25.18 9.88 8.03
N ASN A 86 -24.77 8.89 7.25
CA ASN A 86 -23.58 8.11 7.56
C ASN A 86 -22.35 8.79 6.97
N VAL A 87 -21.45 9.26 7.83
CA VAL A 87 -20.17 9.87 7.43
C VAL A 87 -19.09 8.81 7.52
N LYS A 88 -18.57 8.40 6.36
CA LYS A 88 -17.44 7.47 6.27
C LYS A 88 -16.13 8.23 6.32
N GLY A 89 -15.13 7.68 7.00
CA GLY A 89 -13.78 8.18 6.88
C GLY A 89 -13.17 7.71 5.57
N ARG A 90 -12.05 8.33 5.20
CA ARG A 90 -11.24 7.87 4.08
C ARG A 90 -10.06 7.07 4.64
N ILE A 91 -9.84 5.90 4.07
CA ILE A 91 -8.59 5.15 4.22
C ILE A 91 -7.69 5.57 3.07
N GLU A 92 -6.45 5.93 3.39
CA GLU A 92 -5.47 6.31 2.39
C GLU A 92 -4.09 5.95 2.92
N PHE A 93 -3.35 5.16 2.15
CA PHE A 93 -2.01 4.75 2.52
C PHE A 93 -0.95 5.55 1.78
N LYS A 94 0.18 5.72 2.45
CA LYS A 94 1.42 6.25 1.89
C LYS A 94 2.57 5.31 2.24
N LEU A 95 3.43 5.07 1.26
CA LEU A 95 4.61 4.25 1.44
C LEU A 95 5.81 5.12 1.80
N LEU A 96 6.54 4.75 2.85
CA LEU A 96 7.73 5.45 3.35
C LEU A 96 8.93 4.49 3.39
N GLU A 97 10.13 5.06 3.32
CA GLU A 97 11.41 4.35 3.53
C GLU A 97 11.56 3.07 2.70
N LEU A 98 11.10 3.09 1.45
CA LEU A 98 11.20 1.92 0.59
C LEU A 98 12.65 1.65 0.19
N SER A 99 13.09 0.41 0.39
CA SER A 99 14.40 -0.08 -0.02
C SER A 99 14.31 -1.45 -0.69
N VAL A 100 15.13 -1.67 -1.71
CA VAL A 100 15.25 -2.94 -2.43
C VAL A 100 16.70 -3.42 -2.33
N VAL A 101 16.92 -4.59 -1.72
CA VAL A 101 18.27 -5.13 -1.47
C VAL A 101 18.40 -6.50 -2.13
N PRO A 102 19.48 -6.81 -2.85
CA PRO A 102 20.63 -5.95 -3.16
C PRO A 102 20.33 -4.85 -4.20
N THR A 103 21.10 -3.77 -4.18
CA THR A 103 21.07 -2.70 -5.19
C THR A 103 22.49 -2.43 -5.72
N PRO A 104 22.74 -2.49 -7.04
CA PRO A 104 21.85 -3.02 -8.06
C PRO A 104 21.61 -4.52 -7.84
N ALA A 105 20.39 -4.98 -8.13
CA ALA A 105 20.10 -6.40 -8.18
C ALA A 105 20.76 -7.03 -9.43
N TYR A 106 20.74 -8.34 -9.56
CA TYR A 106 21.23 -9.03 -10.77
C TYR A 106 20.28 -10.14 -11.16
N LYS A 107 20.31 -10.59 -12.42
CA LYS A 107 19.44 -11.66 -12.90
C LYS A 107 19.64 -12.95 -12.09
N GLY A 108 18.53 -13.52 -11.60
CA GLY A 108 18.50 -14.66 -10.70
C GLY A 108 18.79 -14.33 -9.22
N ALA A 109 19.04 -13.06 -8.89
CA ALA A 109 19.17 -12.64 -7.50
C ALA A 109 17.81 -12.70 -6.79
N ARG A 110 17.86 -13.06 -5.51
CA ARG A 110 16.75 -12.82 -4.59
C ARG A 110 16.84 -11.41 -4.08
N ILE A 111 15.77 -10.64 -4.27
CA ILE A 111 15.64 -9.29 -3.73
C ILE A 111 14.69 -9.29 -2.55
N THR A 112 15.00 -8.43 -1.58
CA THR A 112 14.18 -8.12 -0.42
C THR A 112 13.71 -6.67 -0.56
N ILE A 113 12.40 -6.48 -0.54
CA ILE A 113 11.75 -5.18 -0.65
C ILE A 113 11.16 -4.89 0.73
N SER A 114 11.65 -3.85 1.39
CA SER A 114 11.19 -3.44 2.70
C SER A 114 10.76 -1.98 2.71
N GLY A 115 9.79 -1.65 3.54
CA GLY A 115 9.32 -0.28 3.72
C GLY A 115 8.31 -0.17 4.85
N LEU A 116 7.78 1.03 5.02
CA LEU A 116 6.74 1.34 5.99
C LEU A 116 5.45 1.75 5.27
N LEU A 117 4.34 1.14 5.63
CA LEU A 117 3.00 1.52 5.19
C LEU A 117 2.37 2.43 6.25
N LEU A 118 2.17 3.71 5.92
CA LEU A 118 1.53 4.70 6.79
C LEU A 118 0.08 4.90 6.36
N ASN A 119 -0.88 4.75 7.28
CA ASN A 119 -2.26 5.16 7.04
C ASN A 119 -2.40 6.67 7.31
N ILE A 120 -2.43 7.49 6.26
CA ILE A 120 -2.68 8.94 6.37
C ILE A 120 -4.17 9.29 6.38
N GLY A 121 -5.03 8.27 6.24
CA GLY A 121 -6.47 8.40 6.30
C GLY A 121 -6.96 8.76 7.69
N LYS A 122 -8.29 8.86 7.82
CA LYS A 122 -8.94 9.05 9.11
C LYS A 122 -9.61 7.79 9.63
N GLU A 123 -9.72 6.74 8.83
CA GLU A 123 -10.35 5.48 9.22
C GLU A 123 -9.35 4.35 9.38
N THR A 124 -9.59 3.44 10.33
CA THR A 124 -8.78 2.25 10.52
C THR A 124 -9.00 1.31 9.35
N ALA A 125 -7.92 0.99 8.64
CA ALA A 125 -7.95 -0.03 7.60
C ALA A 125 -7.96 -1.41 8.25
N LYS A 126 -8.90 -2.25 7.85
CA LYS A 126 -9.06 -3.61 8.39
C LYS A 126 -8.41 -4.63 7.46
N HIS A 127 -7.88 -5.70 8.05
CA HIS A 127 -7.32 -6.85 7.33
C HIS A 127 -6.31 -6.49 6.23
N VAL A 128 -5.45 -5.51 6.51
CA VAL A 128 -4.46 -5.00 5.57
C VAL A 128 -3.46 -6.10 5.21
N SER A 129 -3.28 -6.31 3.91
CA SER A 129 -2.28 -7.21 3.34
C SER A 129 -1.50 -6.46 2.27
N VAL A 130 -0.20 -6.63 2.24
CA VAL A 130 0.67 -6.00 1.22
C VAL A 130 1.31 -7.11 0.41
N TYR A 131 1.32 -6.99 -0.90
CA TYR A 131 1.97 -7.95 -1.79
C TYR A 131 2.64 -7.30 -2.97
N LEU A 132 3.58 -8.03 -3.55
CA LEU A 132 4.17 -7.66 -4.83
C LEU A 132 3.24 -8.12 -5.95
N LYS A 133 2.84 -7.19 -6.82
CA LYS A 133 2.06 -7.51 -8.01
C LYS A 133 2.92 -8.33 -8.98
N GLU A 134 2.33 -9.36 -9.58
CA GLU A 134 3.01 -10.13 -10.62
C GLU A 134 3.39 -9.24 -11.80
N CYS A 135 4.66 -9.31 -12.21
CA CYS A 135 5.19 -8.64 -13.39
C CYS A 135 6.19 -9.57 -14.11
N GLU A 136 6.56 -9.28 -15.36
CA GLU A 136 7.45 -10.17 -16.11
C GLU A 136 8.89 -10.14 -15.59
N GLU A 137 9.28 -9.01 -15.00
CA GLU A 137 10.62 -8.70 -14.51
C GLU A 137 10.96 -9.40 -13.19
N LEU A 138 9.93 -9.69 -12.38
CA LEU A 138 10.06 -10.27 -11.05
C LEU A 138 9.18 -11.51 -10.97
N ARG A 139 9.74 -12.62 -10.48
CA ARG A 139 8.92 -13.75 -10.04
C ARG A 139 8.61 -13.55 -8.57
N PRO A 140 7.35 -13.29 -8.19
CA PRO A 140 6.97 -13.35 -6.78
C PRO A 140 7.12 -14.80 -6.31
N LYS A 141 7.59 -14.99 -5.09
CA LYS A 141 7.66 -16.32 -4.47
C LYS A 141 6.29 -16.66 -3.84
N HIS A 142 6.07 -17.92 -3.47
CA HIS A 142 4.85 -18.41 -2.80
C HIS A 142 4.48 -17.72 -1.44
N GLU A 143 5.20 -16.66 -1.05
CA GLU A 143 5.01 -15.85 0.16
C GLU A 143 5.14 -14.34 -0.16
N SER A 144 4.91 -13.91 -1.41
CA SER A 144 5.13 -12.52 -1.83
C SER A 144 4.13 -11.51 -1.27
N GLY A 145 3.43 -11.86 -0.20
CA GLY A 145 2.53 -11.00 0.54
C GLY A 145 2.66 -11.18 2.05
N GLN A 146 2.47 -10.08 2.77
CA GLN A 146 2.50 -10.02 4.22
C GLN A 146 1.16 -9.48 4.74
N TYR A 147 0.57 -10.20 5.69
CA TYR A 147 -0.59 -9.73 6.43
C TYR A 147 -0.15 -8.79 7.57
N LEU A 148 -0.67 -7.57 7.56
CA LEU A 148 -0.35 -6.53 8.55
C LEU A 148 -1.46 -6.36 9.61
N GLY A 149 -2.64 -6.95 9.41
CA GLY A 149 -3.74 -6.82 10.37
C GLY A 149 -4.50 -5.50 10.22
N ASN A 150 -4.89 -4.90 11.34
CA ASN A 150 -5.60 -3.62 11.32
C ASN A 150 -4.59 -2.47 11.46
N VAL A 151 -4.74 -1.43 10.63
CA VAL A 151 -3.85 -0.27 10.62
C VAL A 151 -4.65 0.98 10.95
N ASP A 152 -4.48 1.47 12.16
CA ASP A 152 -5.15 2.67 12.65
C ASP A 152 -4.67 3.94 11.92
N PRO A 153 -5.48 5.00 11.88
CA PRO A 153 -5.05 6.27 11.31
C PRO A 153 -3.78 6.79 12.01
N ASP A 154 -2.87 7.33 11.21
CA ASP A 154 -1.53 7.80 11.58
C ASP A 154 -0.56 6.69 12.08
N ALA A 155 -0.97 5.42 12.04
CA ALA A 155 -0.10 4.28 12.37
C ALA A 155 0.80 3.88 11.19
N GLN A 156 2.00 3.41 11.52
CA GLN A 156 3.00 2.92 10.56
C GLN A 156 3.23 1.43 10.76
N MET A 157 3.14 0.65 9.68
CA MET A 157 3.38 -0.79 9.70
C MET A 157 4.55 -1.15 8.80
N PRO A 158 5.62 -1.77 9.33
CA PRO A 158 6.70 -2.28 8.51
C PRO A 158 6.26 -3.50 7.72
N PHE A 159 6.72 -3.59 6.47
CA PHE A 159 6.54 -4.77 5.65
C PHE A 159 7.84 -5.21 4.96
N ILE A 160 7.91 -6.50 4.64
CA ILE A 160 9.02 -7.14 3.92
C ILE A 160 8.44 -8.10 2.89
N LEU A 161 8.86 -7.97 1.64
CA LEU A 161 8.47 -8.83 0.52
C LEU A 161 9.73 -9.41 -0.14
N GLU A 162 9.62 -10.62 -0.68
CA GLU A 162 10.69 -11.29 -1.40
C GLU A 162 10.30 -11.59 -2.85
N ALA A 163 11.24 -11.40 -3.77
CA ALA A 163 11.07 -11.75 -5.18
C ALA A 163 12.40 -12.19 -5.82
N GLU A 164 12.31 -12.87 -6.96
CA GLU A 164 13.46 -13.27 -7.77
C GLU A 164 13.49 -12.44 -9.07
N VAL A 165 14.65 -11.84 -9.37
CA VAL A 165 14.82 -11.01 -10.57
C VAL A 165 14.99 -11.88 -11.82
N ARG A 166 14.17 -11.65 -12.84
CA ARG A 166 14.19 -12.39 -14.12
C ARG A 166 14.69 -11.60 -15.31
N THR A 167 14.77 -10.29 -15.16
CA THR A 167 15.17 -9.39 -16.23
C THR A 167 16.69 -9.19 -16.30
N ASP A 168 17.15 -8.69 -17.44
CA ASP A 168 18.55 -8.31 -17.68
C ASP A 168 18.85 -6.92 -17.12
N ILE A 169 20.06 -6.41 -17.41
CA ILE A 169 20.56 -5.12 -16.90
C ILE A 169 19.65 -3.98 -17.36
N GLY A 170 19.21 -3.14 -16.42
CA GLY A 170 18.29 -2.04 -16.70
C GLY A 170 17.66 -1.43 -15.46
N SER A 171 16.82 -0.42 -15.66
CA SER A 171 16.00 0.19 -14.61
C SER A 171 14.54 -0.19 -14.82
N TYR A 172 13.90 -0.69 -13.77
CA TYR A 172 12.56 -1.27 -13.84
C TYR A 172 11.67 -0.70 -12.75
N THR A 173 10.36 -0.72 -12.99
CA THR A 173 9.34 -0.34 -12.02
C THR A 173 8.67 -1.60 -11.49
N LEU A 174 8.56 -1.71 -10.17
CA LEU A 174 7.78 -2.72 -9.48
C LEU A 174 6.52 -2.08 -8.87
N PHE A 175 5.49 -2.89 -8.72
CA PHE A 175 4.19 -2.48 -8.20
C PHE A 175 3.90 -3.22 -6.90
N ILE A 176 3.76 -2.48 -5.80
CA ILE A 176 3.36 -3.01 -4.49
C ILE A 176 1.87 -2.71 -4.32
N GLU A 177 1.08 -3.71 -4.01
CA GLU A 177 -0.36 -3.58 -3.84
C GLU A 177 -0.73 -3.82 -2.38
N ALA A 178 -1.52 -2.91 -1.81
CA ALA A 178 -2.07 -3.00 -0.47
C ALA A 178 -3.57 -3.24 -0.55
N ASP A 179 -4.01 -4.39 -0.07
CA ASP A 179 -5.40 -4.78 0.06
C ASP A 179 -5.89 -4.49 1.46
N TYR A 180 -7.09 -3.93 1.57
CA TYR A 180 -7.68 -3.60 2.86
C TYR A 180 -9.19 -3.52 2.77
N MET A 181 -9.82 -3.52 3.95
CA MET A 181 -11.26 -3.42 4.11
C MET A 181 -11.63 -2.19 4.95
N ASP A 182 -12.75 -1.53 4.64
CA ASP A 182 -13.35 -0.52 5.52
C ASP A 182 -14.13 -1.18 6.68
N GLU A 183 -14.60 -0.38 7.64
CA GLU A 183 -15.40 -0.92 8.77
C GLU A 183 -16.75 -1.53 8.33
N TYR A 184 -17.16 -1.27 7.09
CA TYR A 184 -18.44 -1.69 6.51
C TYR A 184 -18.30 -2.90 5.57
N GLY A 185 -17.13 -3.52 5.48
CA GLY A 185 -16.88 -4.68 4.64
C GLY A 185 -16.53 -4.38 3.18
N GLY A 186 -16.39 -3.10 2.80
CA GLY A 186 -15.94 -2.69 1.48
C GLY A 186 -14.47 -3.04 1.29
N ILE A 187 -14.16 -3.73 0.18
CA ILE A 187 -12.80 -4.16 -0.15
C ILE A 187 -12.17 -3.15 -1.12
N TYR A 188 -10.92 -2.78 -0.85
CA TYR A 188 -10.18 -1.77 -1.59
C TYR A 188 -8.74 -2.22 -1.81
N HIS A 189 -8.14 -1.65 -2.87
CA HIS A 189 -6.78 -1.94 -3.30
C HIS A 189 -6.08 -0.62 -3.59
N GLN A 190 -4.83 -0.46 -3.15
CA GLN A 190 -3.99 0.69 -3.47
C GLN A 190 -2.63 0.22 -3.98
N ILE A 191 -2.25 0.71 -5.17
CA ILE A 191 -1.00 0.34 -5.83
C ILE A 191 0.03 1.45 -5.64
N PHE A 192 1.25 1.06 -5.29
CA PHE A 192 2.43 1.91 -5.16
C PHE A 192 3.47 1.51 -6.19
N GLU A 193 4.11 2.51 -6.80
CA GLU A 193 5.16 2.30 -7.78
C GLU A 193 6.53 2.55 -7.14
N ALA A 194 7.48 1.70 -7.47
CA ALA A 194 8.85 1.84 -7.01
C ALA A 194 9.83 1.45 -8.10
N LYS A 195 10.96 2.14 -8.16
CA LYS A 195 12.02 1.84 -9.12
C LYS A 195 13.10 0.98 -8.48
N PHE A 196 13.61 0.01 -9.24
CA PHE A 196 14.79 -0.75 -8.86
C PHE A 196 15.71 -0.92 -10.07
N GLU A 197 16.99 -1.13 -9.79
CA GLU A 197 18.03 -1.27 -10.81
C GLU A 197 18.59 -2.68 -10.82
N VAL A 198 18.84 -3.19 -12.02
CA VAL A 198 19.47 -4.48 -12.29
C VAL A 198 20.81 -4.22 -12.99
N GLY A 199 21.88 -4.76 -12.44
CA GLY A 199 23.26 -4.62 -12.90
C GLY A 199 23.97 -5.95 -13.02
N GLU A 200 25.29 -5.89 -13.19
CA GLU A 200 26.13 -7.09 -13.26
C GLU A 200 26.16 -7.83 -11.92
N PRO A 201 26.21 -9.17 -11.94
CA PRO A 201 26.39 -9.93 -10.71
C PRO A 201 27.72 -9.54 -10.03
N PRO A 202 27.76 -9.52 -8.68
CA PRO A 202 28.98 -9.20 -7.97
C PRO A 202 30.10 -10.16 -8.39
N LYS A 203 31.28 -9.61 -8.72
CA LYS A 203 32.44 -10.44 -9.06
C LYS A 203 32.76 -11.34 -7.86
N PRO A 204 33.05 -12.63 -8.09
CA PRO A 204 33.44 -13.51 -6.99
C PRO A 204 34.63 -12.92 -6.23
N PRO A 205 34.68 -13.07 -4.89
CA PRO A 205 35.77 -12.53 -4.10
C PRO A 205 37.09 -13.03 -4.66
N GLN A 206 37.91 -12.11 -5.18
CA GLN A 206 39.26 -12.44 -5.62
C GLN A 206 40.09 -12.72 -4.36
N PRO A 207 40.84 -13.83 -4.31
CA PRO A 207 41.69 -14.12 -3.17
C PRO A 207 42.68 -12.96 -2.98
N SER A 208 42.88 -12.54 -1.74
CA SER A 208 43.81 -11.45 -1.43
C SER A 208 45.23 -11.85 -1.81
N LEU A 209 46.11 -10.87 -2.07
CA LEU A 209 47.53 -11.14 -2.35
C LEU A 209 48.17 -11.95 -1.21
N GLU A 210 47.76 -11.73 0.04
CA GLU A 210 48.23 -12.50 1.20
C GLU A 210 47.79 -13.97 1.14
N GLU A 211 46.54 -14.24 0.76
CA GLU A 211 46.01 -15.60 0.66
C GLU A 211 46.67 -16.37 -0.50
N VAL A 212 46.91 -15.69 -1.61
CA VAL A 212 47.69 -16.22 -2.74
C VAL A 212 49.14 -16.48 -2.30
N LEU A 213 49.77 -15.54 -1.60
CA LEU A 213 51.15 -15.68 -1.12
C LEU A 213 51.28 -16.83 -0.12
N TYR A 214 50.32 -16.99 0.80
CA TYR A 214 50.32 -18.09 1.77
C TYR A 214 50.17 -19.46 1.10
N ARG A 215 49.37 -19.55 0.02
CA ARG A 215 49.26 -20.79 -0.78
C ARG A 215 50.53 -21.09 -1.57
N VAL A 216 51.16 -20.08 -2.17
CA VAL A 216 52.26 -20.29 -3.13
C VAL A 216 53.63 -20.29 -2.46
N ALA A 217 53.83 -19.56 -1.35
CA ALA A 217 55.12 -19.44 -0.68
C ALA A 217 55.70 -20.78 -0.20
N PRO A 218 54.95 -21.70 0.43
CA PRO A 218 55.49 -23.01 0.83
C PRO A 218 55.95 -23.83 -0.38
N ILE A 219 55.21 -23.78 -1.49
CA ILE A 219 55.55 -24.48 -2.73
C ILE A 219 56.83 -23.89 -3.34
N ALA A 220 56.93 -22.57 -3.40
CA ALA A 220 58.12 -21.86 -3.88
C ALA A 220 59.35 -22.13 -3.01
N ILE A 221 59.20 -22.13 -1.68
CA ILE A 221 60.28 -22.43 -0.73
C ILE A 221 60.73 -23.88 -0.87
N ALA A 222 59.79 -24.84 -0.95
CA ALA A 222 60.13 -26.25 -1.10
C ALA A 222 60.82 -26.55 -2.43
N THR A 223 60.36 -25.94 -3.53
CA THR A 223 61.02 -26.08 -4.85
C THR A 223 62.41 -25.45 -4.85
N ALA A 224 62.59 -24.25 -4.30
CA ALA A 224 63.91 -23.64 -4.14
C ALA A 224 64.84 -24.51 -3.28
N PHE A 225 64.35 -25.05 -2.17
CA PHE A 225 65.11 -25.95 -1.30
C PHE A 225 65.53 -27.23 -2.01
N MET A 226 64.63 -27.86 -2.76
CA MET A 226 64.92 -29.05 -3.59
C MET A 226 65.98 -28.77 -4.64
N ILE A 227 65.94 -27.61 -5.30
CA ILE A 227 66.94 -27.19 -6.29
C ILE A 227 68.31 -27.00 -5.63
N VAL A 228 68.37 -26.29 -4.50
CA VAL A 228 69.63 -26.06 -3.76
C VAL A 228 70.22 -27.37 -3.24
N MET A 229 69.39 -28.25 -2.68
CA MET A 229 69.82 -29.55 -2.18
C MET A 229 70.35 -30.43 -3.32
N GLY A 230 69.63 -30.51 -4.44
CA GLY A 230 70.08 -31.23 -5.64
C GLY A 230 71.41 -30.69 -6.17
N TYR A 231 71.58 -29.36 -6.20
CA TYR A 231 72.83 -28.72 -6.59
C TYR A 231 73.99 -29.05 -5.64
N MET A 232 73.76 -29.02 -4.33
CA MET A 232 74.78 -29.38 -3.32
C MET A 232 75.22 -30.84 -3.44
N ILE A 233 74.28 -31.77 -3.63
CA ILE A 233 74.57 -33.19 -3.83
C ILE A 233 75.42 -33.39 -5.10
N LEU A 234 75.03 -32.76 -6.22
CA LEU A 234 75.79 -32.82 -7.47
C LEU A 234 77.21 -32.27 -7.29
N ARG A 235 77.37 -31.17 -6.56
CA ARG A 235 78.67 -30.57 -6.26
C ARG A 235 79.53 -31.48 -5.36
N TYR A 236 78.92 -32.13 -4.38
CA TYR A 236 79.61 -33.06 -3.47
C TYR A 236 80.11 -34.32 -4.19
N VAL A 237 79.26 -34.93 -5.01
CA VAL A 237 79.63 -36.12 -5.81
C VAL A 237 80.75 -35.81 -6.81
N ARG A 238 80.70 -34.64 -7.48
CA ARG A 238 81.79 -34.20 -8.36
C ARG A 238 83.11 -34.05 -7.63
N ARG A 239 83.11 -33.51 -6.40
CA ARG A 239 84.33 -33.38 -5.58
C ARG A 239 84.90 -34.70 -5.11
N MET A 240 84.07 -35.70 -4.82
CA MET A 240 84.55 -37.03 -4.43
C MET A 240 85.13 -37.82 -5.61
N LYS A 241 84.55 -37.70 -6.81
CA LYS A 241 85.12 -38.32 -8.02
C LYS A 241 86.47 -37.72 -8.46
N LEU A 242 86.83 -36.53 -7.98
CA LEU A 242 88.14 -35.90 -8.22
C LEU A 242 89.19 -36.26 -7.14
N ARG A 243 88.82 -37.02 -6.11
CA ARG A 243 89.70 -37.47 -5.02
C ARG A 243 89.90 -38.99 -4.97
N SER A 244 89.31 -39.72 -5.91
CA SER A 244 89.60 -41.13 -6.23
C SER A 244 90.36 -41.18 -7.54
#